data_AF-A0A940NV86-F1
#
_entry.id   AF-A0A940NV86-F1
#
_cell.length_a   1.000
_cell.length_b   1.000
_cell.length_c   1.000
_cell.angle_alpha   90.00
_cell.angle_beta   90.00
_cell.angle_gamma   90.00
#
_symmetry.space_group_name_H-M   'P 1'
#
loop_
_entity.id
_entity.type
_entity.pdbx_description
1 polymer ?
#
loop_
_entity_poly.entity_id
_entity_poly.type
_entity_poly.pdbx_seq_one_letter_code
_entity_poly.pdbx_strand_id
1 'polypeptide(L)'
;MAFMGMVLAGLALAVIIGIFVVAFILLIIATVLLIKKHKTAAIVLYIIGAIPGVLAVAGIIWLAVSQSHPQFQDYNGNTVTLNMSDVNKMKQCIVRHDMTGLDDLLDKKPELIYYLDQNQTSLLEYGLSNCDLEIMQIAVDHGARFDDENAFGKLIYKCSLDDFFDFDYWGFAYTFDTKPEPRFRDGETTDEIIAAAQFAIDHGAAVTWKHYDTTATFADSVRWWIEEDGIISDKDKELLTLAEKALQQ
;
A
#
# COMPACT_ATOMS: atom_id res chain seq x y z
N MET A 1 0.60 -35.13 4.07
CA MET A 1 -0.65 -34.35 4.25
C MET A 1 -1.10 -33.63 2.97
N ALA A 2 -0.19 -33.08 2.15
CA ALA A 2 -0.55 -32.40 0.88
C ALA A 2 -1.37 -33.25 -0.11
N PHE A 3 -1.09 -34.55 -0.23
CA PHE A 3 -1.83 -35.46 -1.13
C PHE A 3 -3.32 -35.59 -0.76
N MET A 4 -3.64 -35.73 0.53
CA MET A 4 -5.02 -35.83 1.01
C MET A 4 -5.79 -34.52 0.75
N GLY A 5 -5.12 -33.36 0.88
CA GLY A 5 -5.70 -32.06 0.57
C GLY A 5 -6.07 -31.91 -0.92
N MET A 6 -5.18 -32.34 -1.83
CA MET A 6 -5.46 -32.29 -3.27
C MET A 6 -6.61 -33.23 -3.68
N VAL A 7 -6.71 -34.42 -3.08
CA VAL A 7 -7.81 -35.35 -3.35
C VAL A 7 -9.16 -34.78 -2.89
N LEU A 8 -9.20 -34.18 -1.70
CA LEU A 8 -10.42 -33.54 -1.18
C LEU A 8 -10.83 -32.33 -2.02
N ALA A 9 -9.88 -31.51 -2.46
CA ALA A 9 -10.14 -30.38 -3.36
C ALA A 9 -10.69 -30.85 -4.71
N GLY A 10 -10.13 -31.92 -5.28
CA GLY A 10 -10.62 -32.51 -6.52
C GLY A 10 -12.05 -33.05 -6.41
N LEU A 11 -12.37 -33.73 -5.30
CA LEU A 11 -13.74 -34.20 -5.02
C LEU A 11 -14.73 -33.05 -4.85
N ALA A 12 -14.33 -32.00 -4.11
CA ALA A 12 -15.16 -30.80 -3.95
C ALA A 12 -15.44 -30.13 -5.30
N LEU A 13 -14.43 -29.99 -6.15
CA LEU A 13 -14.58 -29.42 -7.49
C LEU A 13 -15.52 -30.26 -8.36
N ALA A 14 -15.39 -31.59 -8.33
CA ALA A 14 -16.27 -32.49 -9.08
C ALA A 14 -17.74 -32.37 -8.65
N VAL A 15 -18.00 -32.24 -7.34
CA VAL A 15 -19.35 -32.02 -6.80
C VAL A 15 -19.91 -30.66 -7.28
N ILE A 16 -19.11 -29.60 -7.23
CA ILE A 16 -19.49 -28.27 -7.70
C ILE A 16 -19.86 -28.31 -9.19
N ILE A 17 -19.03 -28.94 -10.03
CA ILE A 17 -19.30 -29.12 -11.47
C ILE A 17 -20.61 -29.89 -11.67
N GLY A 18 -20.84 -30.96 -10.90
CA GLY A 18 -22.09 -31.72 -10.94
C GLY A 18 -23.32 -30.86 -10.63
N ILE A 19 -23.24 -30.00 -9.61
CA ILE A 19 -24.31 -29.06 -9.25
C ILE A 19 -24.60 -28.09 -10.41
N PHE A 20 -23.56 -27.54 -11.06
CA PHE A 20 -23.73 -26.67 -12.23
C PHE A 20 -24.39 -27.36 -13.42
N VAL A 21 -23.98 -28.60 -13.72
CA VAL A 21 -24.57 -29.37 -14.82
C VAL A 21 -26.06 -29.63 -14.55
N VAL A 22 -26.42 -30.02 -13.32
CA VAL A 22 -27.82 -30.23 -12.94
C VAL A 22 -28.62 -28.92 -13.00
N ALA A 23 -28.08 -27.82 -12.48
CA ALA A 23 -28.72 -26.50 -12.55
C ALA A 23 -28.97 -26.06 -14.00
N PHE A 24 -27.99 -26.27 -14.89
CA PHE A 24 -28.10 -25.96 -16.31
C PHE A 24 -29.18 -26.79 -17.01
N ILE A 25 -29.25 -28.09 -16.72
CA ILE A 25 -30.31 -28.98 -17.24
C ILE A 25 -31.69 -28.50 -16.77
N LEU A 26 -31.84 -28.14 -15.49
CA LEU A 26 -33.10 -27.64 -14.94
C LEU A 26 -33.54 -26.33 -15.62
N LEU A 27 -32.60 -25.44 -15.96
CA LEU A 27 -32.88 -24.21 -16.71
C LEU A 27 -33.37 -24.50 -18.15
N ILE A 28 -32.77 -25.48 -18.83
CA ILE A 28 -33.23 -25.92 -20.15
C ILE A 28 -34.66 -26.48 -20.06
N ILE A 29 -34.92 -27.35 -19.08
CA ILE A 29 -36.26 -27.93 -18.87
C ILE A 29 -37.28 -26.83 -18.54
N ALA A 30 -36.93 -25.88 -17.66
CA ALA A 30 -37.77 -24.74 -17.33
C ALA A 30 -38.13 -23.90 -18.57
N THR A 31 -37.15 -23.66 -19.45
CA THR A 31 -37.34 -22.94 -20.71
C THR A 31 -38.32 -23.67 -21.64
N VAL A 32 -38.16 -24.99 -21.80
CA VAL A 32 -39.08 -25.83 -22.59
C VAL A 32 -40.50 -25.81 -22.00
N LEU A 33 -40.64 -25.89 -20.67
CA LEU A 33 -41.94 -25.82 -19.99
C LEU A 33 -42.60 -24.45 -20.14
N LEU A 34 -41.82 -23.38 -20.13
CA LEU A 34 -42.30 -22.02 -20.37
C LEU A 34 -42.89 -21.89 -21.79
N ILE A 35 -42.19 -22.41 -22.80
CA ILE A 35 -42.64 -22.44 -24.21
C ILE A 35 -43.96 -23.23 -24.33
N LYS A 36 -44.08 -24.34 -23.60
CA LYS A 36 -45.30 -25.16 -23.53
C LYS A 36 -46.41 -24.58 -22.62
N LYS A 37 -46.25 -23.33 -22.17
CA LYS A 37 -47.21 -22.59 -21.30
C LYS A 37 -47.44 -23.18 -19.90
N HIS A 38 -46.54 -24.04 -19.40
CA HIS A 38 -46.57 -24.54 -18.02
C HIS A 38 -45.85 -23.58 -17.06
N LYS A 39 -46.41 -22.37 -16.89
CA LYS A 39 -45.74 -21.25 -16.18
C LYS A 39 -45.34 -21.58 -14.74
N THR A 40 -46.20 -22.23 -13.96
CA THR A 40 -45.93 -22.53 -12.54
C THR A 40 -44.75 -23.50 -12.37
N ALA A 41 -44.71 -24.58 -13.16
CA ALA A 41 -43.61 -25.55 -13.11
C ALA A 41 -42.28 -24.96 -13.59
N ALA A 42 -42.31 -24.12 -14.63
CA ALA A 42 -41.13 -23.40 -15.10
C ALA A 42 -40.56 -22.46 -14.03
N ILE A 43 -41.41 -21.68 -13.35
CA ILE A 43 -40.98 -20.76 -12.27
C ILE A 43 -40.34 -21.54 -11.12
N VAL A 44 -40.94 -22.65 -10.69
CA VAL A 44 -40.38 -23.49 -9.62
C VAL A 44 -38.99 -24.02 -10.00
N LEU A 45 -38.81 -24.47 -11.25
CA LEU A 45 -37.51 -24.95 -11.74
C LEU A 45 -36.47 -23.85 -11.90
N TYR A 46 -36.87 -22.64 -12.29
CA TYR A 46 -35.97 -21.48 -12.28
C TYR A 46 -35.47 -21.16 -10.88
N ILE A 47 -36.37 -21.18 -9.87
CA ILE A 47 -36.00 -20.92 -8.47
C ILE A 47 -35.04 -22.00 -7.96
N ILE A 48 -35.36 -23.28 -8.20
CA ILE A 48 -34.54 -24.42 -7.74
C ILE A 48 -33.21 -24.50 -8.49
N GLY A 49 -33.17 -24.17 -9.78
CA GLY A 49 -31.95 -24.24 -10.59
C GLY A 49 -31.04 -23.03 -10.44
N ALA A 50 -31.60 -21.81 -10.37
CA ALA A 50 -30.80 -20.58 -10.39
C ALA A 50 -30.21 -20.24 -9.01
N ILE A 51 -30.95 -20.43 -7.92
CA ILE A 51 -30.50 -20.01 -6.58
C ILE A 51 -29.24 -20.77 -6.13
N PRO A 52 -29.16 -22.12 -6.22
CA PRO A 52 -27.96 -22.84 -5.84
C PRO A 52 -26.76 -22.51 -6.72
N GLY A 53 -26.98 -22.26 -8.03
CA GLY A 53 -25.93 -21.83 -8.94
C GLY A 53 -25.34 -20.47 -8.54
N VAL A 54 -26.20 -19.49 -8.24
CA VAL A 54 -25.76 -18.16 -7.78
C VAL A 54 -25.02 -18.24 -6.45
N LEU A 55 -25.52 -19.02 -5.49
CA LEU A 55 -24.87 -19.21 -4.19
C LEU A 55 -23.52 -19.92 -4.31
N ALA A 56 -23.40 -20.91 -5.20
CA ALA A 56 -22.13 -21.60 -5.46
C ALA A 56 -21.08 -20.66 -6.07
N VAL A 57 -21.46 -19.86 -7.08
CA VAL A 57 -20.56 -18.83 -7.67
C VAL A 57 -20.13 -17.83 -6.59
N ALA A 58 -21.08 -17.30 -5.81
CA ALA A 58 -20.79 -16.35 -4.74
C ALA A 58 -19.83 -16.95 -3.69
N GLY A 59 -20.02 -18.22 -3.32
CA GLY A 59 -19.14 -18.94 -2.40
C GLY A 59 -17.74 -19.16 -2.95
N ILE A 60 -17.60 -19.49 -4.23
CA ILE A 60 -16.28 -19.65 -4.90
C ILE A 60 -15.56 -18.30 -4.98
N ILE A 61 -16.27 -17.23 -5.36
CA ILE A 61 -15.70 -15.88 -5.40
C ILE A 61 -15.26 -15.46 -4.00
N TRP A 62 -16.12 -15.66 -2.99
CA TRP A 62 -15.77 -15.38 -1.60
C TRP A 62 -14.51 -16.15 -1.18
N LEU A 63 -14.45 -17.45 -1.44
CA LEU A 63 -13.30 -18.29 -1.09
C LEU A 63 -12.01 -17.87 -1.81
N ALA A 64 -12.11 -17.55 -3.10
CA ALA A 64 -10.97 -17.06 -3.88
C ALA A 64 -10.46 -15.72 -3.35
N VAL A 65 -11.36 -14.81 -3.01
CA VAL A 65 -11.03 -13.48 -2.45
C VAL A 65 -10.54 -13.59 -1.01
N SER A 66 -11.09 -14.51 -0.20
CA SER A 66 -10.69 -14.66 1.21
C SER A 66 -9.38 -15.41 1.40
N GLN A 67 -8.90 -16.12 0.37
CA GLN A 67 -7.63 -16.85 0.40
C GLN A 67 -6.50 -16.17 -0.38
N SER A 68 -6.79 -15.14 -1.19
CA SER A 68 -5.75 -14.34 -1.84
C SER A 68 -5.16 -13.35 -0.84
N HIS A 69 -4.28 -13.84 0.03
CA HIS A 69 -3.41 -12.95 0.79
C HIS A 69 -2.40 -12.31 -0.17
N PRO A 70 -2.24 -10.99 -0.15
CA PRO A 70 -1.23 -10.35 -0.98
C PRO A 70 0.16 -10.82 -0.57
N GLN A 71 0.96 -11.11 -1.59
CA GLN A 71 2.32 -11.61 -1.48
C GLN A 71 3.28 -10.50 -1.82
N PHE A 72 4.26 -10.29 -0.94
CA PHE A 72 5.31 -9.30 -1.07
C PHE A 72 6.67 -10.01 -1.05
N GLN A 73 7.73 -9.33 -1.45
CA GLN A 73 9.09 -9.85 -1.32
C GLN A 73 9.80 -9.15 -0.18
N ASP A 74 10.52 -9.90 0.66
CA ASP A 74 11.48 -9.32 1.59
C ASP A 74 12.76 -8.89 0.87
N TYR A 75 13.69 -8.27 1.60
CA TYR A 75 14.99 -7.84 1.07
C TYR A 75 15.88 -8.98 0.55
N ASN A 76 15.56 -10.24 0.85
CA ASN A 76 16.28 -11.42 0.39
C ASN A 76 15.56 -12.10 -0.79
N GLY A 77 14.46 -11.53 -1.29
CA GLY A 77 13.63 -12.10 -2.35
C GLY A 77 12.69 -13.22 -1.90
N ASN A 78 12.54 -13.45 -0.59
CA ASN A 78 11.59 -14.43 -0.08
C ASN A 78 10.17 -13.89 -0.14
N THR A 79 9.21 -14.76 -0.44
CA THR A 79 7.79 -14.38 -0.40
C THR A 79 7.29 -14.26 1.03
N VAL A 80 6.74 -13.08 1.34
CA VAL A 80 6.09 -12.76 2.61
C VAL A 80 4.59 -12.61 2.35
N THR A 81 3.78 -13.19 3.23
CA THR A 81 2.31 -13.13 3.12
C THR A 81 1.77 -12.20 4.19
N LEU A 82 0.99 -11.19 3.79
CA LEU A 82 0.45 -10.20 4.74
C LEU A 82 -1.03 -10.43 5.03
N ASN A 83 -1.41 -10.18 6.28
CA ASN A 83 -2.80 -10.09 6.68
C ASN A 83 -3.32 -8.66 6.48
N MET A 84 -4.26 -8.48 5.56
CA MET A 84 -4.83 -7.16 5.28
C MET A 84 -5.55 -6.53 6.47
N SER A 85 -6.04 -7.33 7.42
CA SER A 85 -6.58 -6.79 8.67
C SER A 85 -5.50 -6.10 9.50
N ASP A 86 -4.26 -6.56 9.46
CA ASP A 86 -3.14 -5.98 10.20
C ASP A 86 -2.55 -4.78 9.45
N VAL A 87 -2.48 -4.84 8.12
CA VAL A 87 -2.19 -3.66 7.27
C VAL A 87 -3.16 -2.52 7.55
N ASN A 88 -4.46 -2.81 7.64
CA ASN A 88 -5.46 -1.77 7.93
C ASN A 88 -5.28 -1.17 9.34
N LYS A 89 -4.82 -1.95 10.32
CA LYS A 89 -4.48 -1.42 11.66
C LYS A 89 -3.25 -0.51 11.58
N MET A 90 -2.21 -0.92 10.86
CA MET A 90 -1.01 -0.11 10.62
C MET A 90 -1.37 1.24 10.01
N LYS A 91 -2.21 1.26 8.97
CA LYS A 91 -2.73 2.50 8.37
C LYS A 91 -3.52 3.35 9.37
N GLN A 92 -4.33 2.74 10.23
CA GLN A 92 -5.07 3.48 11.26
C GLN A 92 -4.15 4.10 12.32
N CYS A 93 -3.07 3.43 12.71
CA CYS A 93 -2.07 4.01 13.61
C CYS A 93 -1.45 5.26 12.98
N ILE A 94 -1.11 5.22 11.70
CA ILE A 94 -0.56 6.36 10.96
C ILE A 94 -1.57 7.52 10.89
N VAL A 95 -2.82 7.27 10.47
CA VAL A 95 -3.87 8.30 10.37
C VAL A 95 -4.13 8.99 11.71
N ARG A 96 -4.09 8.23 12.80
CA ARG A 96 -4.33 8.75 14.16
C ARG A 96 -3.06 9.32 14.81
N HIS A 97 -1.93 9.24 14.12
CA HIS A 97 -0.62 9.55 14.66
C HIS A 97 -0.32 8.79 15.98
N ASP A 98 -0.77 7.55 16.07
CA ASP A 98 -0.53 6.62 17.18
C ASP A 98 0.79 5.87 16.93
N MET A 99 1.90 6.58 17.12
CA MET A 99 3.25 6.06 16.84
C MET A 99 3.64 4.93 17.79
N THR A 100 3.24 5.00 19.06
CA THR A 100 3.40 3.88 20.00
C THR A 100 2.64 2.64 19.51
N GLY A 101 1.39 2.78 19.07
CA GLY A 101 0.61 1.66 18.54
C GLY A 101 1.16 1.11 17.21
N LEU A 102 1.75 1.96 16.38
CA LEU A 102 2.43 1.55 15.15
C LEU A 102 3.66 0.69 15.46
N ASP A 103 4.54 1.17 16.35
CA ASP A 103 5.74 0.48 16.81
C ASP A 103 5.39 -0.89 17.44
N ASP A 104 4.43 -0.88 18.37
CA ASP A 104 3.90 -2.08 19.03
C ASP A 104 3.31 -3.10 18.05
N LEU A 105 2.76 -2.64 16.92
CA LEU A 105 2.18 -3.50 15.90
C LEU A 105 3.27 -4.16 15.06
N LEU A 106 4.29 -3.41 14.66
CA LEU A 106 5.43 -3.92 13.89
C LEU A 106 6.26 -4.90 14.70
N ASP A 107 6.42 -4.68 16.01
CA ASP A 107 7.03 -5.65 16.93
C ASP A 107 6.35 -7.02 16.90
N LYS A 108 5.01 -7.02 16.82
CA LYS A 108 4.18 -8.24 16.82
C LYS A 108 4.03 -8.82 15.41
N LYS A 109 4.26 -8.01 14.37
CA LYS A 109 4.00 -8.28 12.95
C LYS A 109 5.09 -7.65 12.07
N PRO A 110 6.35 -8.10 12.19
CA PRO A 110 7.47 -7.50 11.47
C PRO A 110 7.34 -7.64 9.95
N GLU A 111 6.55 -8.62 9.47
CA GLU A 111 6.25 -8.76 8.05
C GLU A 111 5.59 -7.52 7.42
N LEU A 112 4.90 -6.70 8.21
CA LEU A 112 4.19 -5.52 7.71
C LEU A 112 5.14 -4.45 7.14
N ILE A 113 6.43 -4.48 7.50
CA ILE A 113 7.41 -3.52 6.97
C ILE A 113 7.58 -3.64 5.45
N TYR A 114 7.29 -4.82 4.88
CA TYR A 114 7.36 -5.09 3.45
C TYR A 114 6.07 -4.72 2.70
N TYR A 115 5.08 -4.17 3.39
CA TYR A 115 3.85 -3.73 2.74
C TYR A 115 4.13 -2.54 1.81
N LEU A 116 3.71 -2.71 0.56
CA LEU A 116 3.63 -1.64 -0.44
C LEU A 116 2.16 -1.34 -0.72
N ASP A 117 1.82 -0.06 -0.79
CA ASP A 117 0.46 0.34 -1.16
C ASP A 117 0.18 0.19 -2.67
N GLN A 118 -0.97 0.68 -3.11
CA GLN A 118 -1.38 0.59 -4.52
C GLN A 118 -0.47 1.39 -5.46
N ASN A 119 0.24 2.38 -4.94
CA ASN A 119 1.22 3.20 -5.64
C ASN A 119 2.66 2.67 -5.44
N GLN A 120 2.81 1.46 -4.90
CA GLN A 120 4.10 0.85 -4.56
C GLN A 120 4.89 1.65 -3.51
N THR A 121 4.21 2.44 -2.67
CA THR A 121 4.83 3.22 -1.60
C THR A 121 5.00 2.34 -0.36
N SER A 122 6.21 2.31 0.20
CA SER A 122 6.53 1.67 1.49
C SER A 122 6.29 2.60 2.69
N LEU A 123 6.32 2.05 3.91
CA LEU A 123 6.21 2.85 5.14
C LEU A 123 7.33 3.91 5.24
N LEU A 124 8.56 3.51 4.88
CA LEU A 124 9.71 4.42 4.92
C LEU A 124 9.61 5.51 3.84
N GLU A 125 9.17 5.18 2.62
CA GLU A 125 8.91 6.19 1.58
C GLU A 125 7.79 7.16 1.99
N TYR A 126 6.77 6.66 2.69
CA TYR A 126 5.72 7.50 3.23
C TYR A 126 6.26 8.47 4.29
N GLY A 127 7.06 7.99 5.26
CA GLY A 127 7.70 8.85 6.25
C GLY A 127 8.62 9.90 5.61
N LEU A 128 9.44 9.47 4.64
CA LEU A 128 10.34 10.32 3.87
C LEU A 128 9.60 11.45 3.14
N SER A 129 8.56 11.12 2.38
CA SER A 129 7.79 12.08 1.59
C SER A 129 7.04 13.10 2.44
N ASN A 130 6.82 12.80 3.73
CA ASN A 130 6.11 13.69 4.66
C ASN A 130 7.05 14.37 5.69
N CYS A 131 8.38 14.20 5.61
CA CYS A 131 9.33 14.49 6.70
C CYS A 131 8.85 14.01 8.07
N ASP A 132 8.16 12.88 8.11
CA ASP A 132 7.74 12.30 9.36
C ASP A 132 8.90 11.52 9.97
N LEU A 133 9.71 12.22 10.75
CA LEU A 133 10.88 11.64 11.41
C LEU A 133 10.50 10.44 12.28
N GLU A 134 9.38 10.50 13.01
CA GLU A 134 8.95 9.40 13.89
C GLU A 134 8.58 8.15 13.07
N ILE A 135 7.83 8.31 11.96
CA ILE A 135 7.53 7.18 11.07
C ILE A 135 8.80 6.61 10.45
N MET A 136 9.74 7.47 10.01
CA MET A 136 11.01 6.99 9.45
C MET A 136 11.84 6.22 10.47
N GLN A 137 11.93 6.72 11.71
CA GLN A 137 12.62 6.04 12.81
C GLN A 137 12.00 4.67 13.08
N ILE A 138 10.68 4.61 13.27
CA ILE A 138 9.97 3.34 13.46
C ILE A 138 10.22 2.40 12.27
N ALA A 139 10.09 2.88 11.04
CA ALA A 139 10.31 2.02 9.87
C ALA A 139 11.73 1.44 9.85
N VAL A 140 12.76 2.27 10.09
CA VAL A 140 14.17 1.85 10.13
C VAL A 140 14.45 0.90 11.29
N ASP A 141 13.91 1.16 12.48
CA ASP A 141 14.04 0.30 13.66
C ASP A 141 13.45 -1.10 13.42
N HIS A 142 12.40 -1.17 12.60
CA HIS A 142 11.78 -2.42 12.14
C HIS A 142 12.38 -2.99 10.85
N GLY A 143 13.52 -2.47 10.41
CA GLY A 143 14.35 -3.05 9.37
C GLY A 143 14.14 -2.50 7.97
N ALA A 144 13.34 -1.43 7.79
CA ALA A 144 13.29 -0.73 6.51
C ALA A 144 14.63 -0.09 6.16
N ARG A 145 14.91 0.05 4.86
CA ARG A 145 16.22 0.53 4.37
C ARG A 145 16.06 1.52 3.24
N PHE A 146 16.81 2.61 3.28
CA PHE A 146 16.86 3.63 2.23
C PHE A 146 17.53 3.18 0.92
N ASP A 147 18.13 1.98 0.89
CA ASP A 147 18.76 1.40 -0.29
C ASP A 147 17.93 0.27 -0.92
N ASP A 148 16.64 0.15 -0.57
CA ASP A 148 15.75 -0.85 -1.15
C ASP A 148 15.54 -0.64 -2.66
N GLU A 149 16.10 -1.53 -3.45
CA GLU A 149 16.00 -1.51 -4.92
C GLU A 149 14.56 -1.76 -5.42
N ASN A 150 13.69 -2.35 -4.58
CA ASN A 150 12.29 -2.61 -4.92
C ASN A 150 11.35 -1.43 -4.62
N ALA A 151 11.84 -0.42 -3.90
CA ALA A 151 11.08 0.78 -3.57
C ALA A 151 10.86 1.63 -4.84
N PHE A 152 9.63 2.11 -5.06
CA PHE A 152 9.18 2.78 -6.29
C PHE A 152 10.07 3.98 -6.67
N GLY A 153 10.58 4.70 -5.67
CA GLY A 153 11.44 5.88 -5.85
C GLY A 153 12.92 5.65 -5.54
N LYS A 154 13.36 4.42 -5.27
CA LYS A 154 14.70 4.12 -4.70
C LYS A 154 15.06 4.98 -3.49
N LEU A 155 14.06 5.35 -2.68
CA LEU A 155 14.24 6.07 -1.42
C LEU A 155 15.21 7.28 -1.51
N ILE A 156 15.12 7.98 -2.64
CA ILE A 156 15.84 9.22 -2.92
C ILE A 156 15.23 10.30 -2.03
N TYR A 157 16.07 11.07 -1.34
CA TYR A 157 15.63 12.29 -0.66
C TYR A 157 15.34 13.35 -1.73
N LYS A 158 14.14 13.28 -2.30
CA LYS A 158 13.67 14.18 -3.37
C LYS A 158 12.85 15.35 -2.83
N CYS A 159 12.44 15.32 -1.56
CA CYS A 159 11.43 16.21 -1.01
C CYS A 159 11.71 17.70 -1.34
N SER A 160 10.98 18.24 -2.31
CA SER A 160 10.80 19.68 -2.51
C SER A 160 9.72 20.14 -1.56
N LEU A 161 9.80 21.36 -1.02
CA LEU A 161 8.77 21.89 -0.12
C LEU A 161 7.38 21.97 -0.77
N ASP A 162 7.30 22.15 -2.09
CA ASP A 162 6.07 21.95 -2.87
C ASP A 162 5.50 20.52 -2.77
N ASP A 163 6.37 19.50 -2.71
CA ASP A 163 5.94 18.11 -2.50
C ASP A 163 5.37 17.93 -1.05
N PHE A 164 5.56 18.86 -0.10
CA PHE A 164 4.91 18.80 1.24
C PHE A 164 3.51 19.38 1.25
N PHE A 165 3.30 20.44 0.48
CA PHE A 165 2.04 21.21 0.49
C PHE A 165 1.10 20.79 -0.63
N ASP A 166 1.64 20.24 -1.73
CA ASP A 166 0.91 19.83 -2.92
C ASP A 166 0.68 18.32 -3.01
N PHE A 167 1.09 17.53 -1.99
CA PHE A 167 1.08 16.07 -2.14
C PHE A 167 -0.30 15.42 -2.04
N ASP A 168 -0.75 15.10 -3.24
CA ASP A 168 -1.76 14.13 -3.61
C ASP A 168 -1.37 12.65 -3.27
N TYR A 169 -0.38 12.42 -2.39
CA TYR A 169 0.04 11.08 -1.93
C TYR A 169 -0.89 10.51 -0.85
N TRP A 170 -2.18 10.67 -1.09
CA TRP A 170 -3.31 10.07 -0.37
C TRP A 170 -3.39 8.54 -0.58
N GLY A 171 -2.28 7.82 -0.76
CA GLY A 171 -2.29 6.38 -1.04
C GLY A 171 -2.13 5.54 0.22
N PHE A 172 -1.06 5.82 0.97
CA PHE A 172 -0.56 4.87 1.97
C PHE A 172 -1.53 4.76 3.15
N ALA A 173 -1.83 5.89 3.80
CA ALA A 173 -2.68 5.97 4.98
C ALA A 173 -4.07 6.57 4.71
N TYR A 174 -4.42 6.90 3.47
CA TYR A 174 -5.71 7.54 3.22
C TYR A 174 -6.88 6.61 3.53
N THR A 175 -7.72 7.10 4.43
CA THR A 175 -9.08 6.63 4.62
C THR A 175 -10.00 7.75 4.17
N PHE A 176 -11.05 7.44 3.41
CA PHE A 176 -11.98 8.40 2.79
C PHE A 176 -12.61 9.45 3.73
N ASP A 177 -12.40 9.36 5.04
CA ASP A 177 -13.07 10.15 6.07
C ASP A 177 -12.21 11.23 6.75
N THR A 178 -10.91 11.35 6.47
CA THR A 178 -10.06 12.37 7.12
C THR A 178 -9.08 13.00 6.14
N LYS A 179 -9.27 14.30 5.88
CA LYS A 179 -8.15 15.14 5.41
C LYS A 179 -7.28 15.44 6.63
N PRO A 180 -6.01 15.00 6.68
CA PRO A 180 -5.13 15.45 7.74
C PRO A 180 -4.97 16.96 7.63
N GLU A 181 -4.93 17.64 8.77
CA GLU A 181 -4.47 19.03 8.82
C GLU A 181 -3.01 19.04 8.33
N PRO A 182 -2.61 20.05 7.53
CA PRO A 182 -1.23 20.15 7.08
C PRO A 182 -0.29 20.26 8.30
N ARG A 183 0.71 19.38 8.38
CA ARG A 183 1.68 19.32 9.48
C ARG A 183 2.59 20.54 9.50
N PHE A 184 2.91 21.06 8.32
CA PHE A 184 3.76 22.23 8.13
C PHE A 184 2.96 23.34 7.44
N ARG A 185 3.46 24.57 7.51
CA ARG A 185 2.91 25.70 6.76
C ARG A 185 3.72 25.91 5.49
N ASP A 186 3.03 26.27 4.40
CA ASP A 186 3.65 26.59 3.11
C ASP A 186 4.83 27.56 3.30
N GLY A 187 5.99 27.18 2.75
CA GLY A 187 7.24 27.95 2.80
C GLY A 187 7.96 28.00 4.16
N GLU A 188 7.55 27.22 5.16
CA GLU A 188 8.21 27.20 6.47
C GLU A 188 9.15 25.98 6.60
N THR A 189 10.48 26.22 6.62
CA THR A 189 11.42 25.19 7.10
C THR A 189 11.48 25.17 8.62
N THR A 190 11.28 23.99 9.18
CA THR A 190 11.27 23.73 10.63
C THR A 190 12.46 22.86 11.05
N ASP A 191 12.73 22.83 12.36
CA ASP A 191 13.73 21.91 12.94
C ASP A 191 13.42 20.44 12.63
N GLU A 192 12.13 20.09 12.55
CA GLU A 192 11.67 18.74 12.23
C GLU A 192 12.03 18.34 10.80
N ILE A 193 11.84 19.24 9.82
CA ILE A 193 12.23 19.00 8.42
C ILE A 193 13.75 18.79 8.31
N ILE A 194 14.54 19.62 9.01
CA ILE A 194 15.99 19.50 9.02
C ILE A 194 16.43 18.17 9.67
N ALA A 195 15.80 17.80 10.79
CA ALA A 195 16.08 16.54 11.48
C ALA A 195 15.69 15.31 10.64
N ALA A 196 14.53 15.35 9.96
CA ALA A 196 14.09 14.35 9.01
C ALA A 196 15.07 14.18 7.84
N ALA A 197 15.53 15.29 7.26
CA ALA A 197 16.53 15.29 6.20
C ALA A 197 17.85 14.67 6.67
N GLN A 198 18.36 15.13 7.81
CA GLN A 198 19.60 14.63 8.39
C GLN A 198 19.51 13.13 8.69
N PHE A 199 18.39 12.69 9.28
CA PHE A 199 18.14 11.28 9.56
C PHE A 199 18.17 10.43 8.28
N ALA A 200 17.43 10.84 7.25
CA ALA A 200 17.39 10.09 5.99
C ALA A 200 18.78 10.00 5.33
N ILE A 201 19.52 11.12 5.29
CA ILE A 201 20.90 11.16 4.77
C ILE A 201 21.81 10.21 5.54
N ASP A 202 21.77 10.26 6.88
CA ASP A 202 22.61 9.42 7.74
C ASP A 202 22.30 7.92 7.60
N HIS A 203 21.10 7.57 7.13
CA HIS A 203 20.66 6.19 6.91
C HIS A 203 20.70 5.77 5.44
N GLY A 204 21.38 6.54 4.58
CA GLY A 204 21.71 6.15 3.22
C GLY A 204 20.72 6.59 2.14
N ALA A 205 19.81 7.52 2.43
CA ALA A 205 18.97 8.13 1.41
C ALA A 205 19.84 8.76 0.31
N ALA A 206 19.51 8.46 -0.94
CA ALA A 206 20.23 9.04 -2.07
C ALA A 206 19.91 10.55 -2.19
N VAL A 207 20.94 11.39 -2.24
CA VAL A 207 20.81 12.85 -2.39
C VAL A 207 21.06 13.34 -3.82
N THR A 208 21.25 12.41 -4.76
CA THR A 208 21.43 12.68 -6.18
C THR A 208 20.58 11.73 -7.01
N TRP A 209 20.01 12.23 -8.10
CA TRP A 209 19.22 11.41 -9.01
C TRP A 209 19.36 11.87 -10.46
N LYS A 210 19.07 10.96 -11.38
CA LYS A 210 19.02 11.28 -12.80
C LYS A 210 17.70 11.99 -13.12
N HIS A 211 17.80 13.19 -13.69
CA HIS A 211 16.66 13.97 -14.15
C HIS A 211 16.82 14.27 -15.63
N TYR A 212 16.12 13.51 -16.49
CA TYR A 212 16.34 13.52 -17.94
C TYR A 212 17.83 13.25 -18.29
N ASP A 213 18.48 14.22 -18.94
CA ASP A 213 19.89 14.17 -19.34
C ASP A 213 20.83 14.85 -18.32
N THR A 214 20.30 15.34 -17.20
CA THR A 214 21.08 15.98 -16.14
C THR A 214 21.04 15.15 -14.84
N THR A 215 21.91 15.52 -13.91
CA THR A 215 21.83 15.08 -12.52
C THR A 215 21.19 16.20 -11.72
N ALA A 216 20.14 15.87 -10.98
CA ALA A 216 19.55 16.74 -9.99
C ALA A 216 20.01 16.30 -8.60
N THR A 217 20.07 17.25 -7.67
CA THR A 217 20.55 17.02 -6.32
C THR A 217 19.57 17.55 -5.30
N PHE A 218 19.62 17.00 -4.08
CA PHE A 218 18.85 17.51 -2.96
C PHE A 218 19.16 18.99 -2.70
N ALA A 219 20.45 19.37 -2.80
CA ALA A 219 20.85 20.77 -2.66
C ALA A 219 20.23 21.69 -3.71
N ASP A 220 20.09 21.24 -4.97
CA ASP A 220 19.43 22.02 -6.02
C ASP A 220 17.93 22.21 -5.73
N SER A 221 17.25 21.16 -5.25
CA SER A 221 15.84 21.25 -4.82
C SER A 221 15.67 22.25 -3.67
N VAL A 222 16.54 22.19 -2.65
CA VAL A 222 16.49 23.15 -1.53
C VAL A 222 16.78 24.57 -2.02
N ARG A 223 17.79 24.76 -2.89
CA ARG A 223 18.13 26.09 -3.43
C ARG A 223 16.96 26.71 -4.20
N TRP A 224 16.34 25.92 -5.09
CA TRP A 224 15.23 26.39 -5.90
C TRP A 224 14.04 26.82 -5.04
N TRP A 225 13.71 26.04 -4.01
CA TRP A 225 12.65 26.38 -3.06
C TRP A 225 12.92 27.70 -2.30
N ILE A 226 14.12 27.87 -1.74
CA ILE A 226 14.51 29.08 -1.01
C ILE A 226 14.38 30.34 -1.91
N GLU A 227 14.65 30.18 -3.20
CA GLU A 227 14.52 31.26 -4.19
C GLU A 227 13.06 31.62 -4.52
N GLU A 228 12.13 30.66 -4.46
CA GLU A 228 10.70 30.87 -4.75
C GLU A 228 9.94 31.54 -3.60
N ASP A 229 10.27 31.22 -2.34
CA ASP A 229 9.61 31.82 -1.16
C ASP A 229 9.91 33.32 -0.98
N GLY A 230 10.98 33.81 -1.60
CA GLY A 230 11.36 35.23 -1.60
C GLY A 230 11.85 35.79 -0.25
N ILE A 231 11.66 35.09 0.86
CA ILE A 231 12.17 35.41 2.20
C ILE A 231 12.97 34.22 2.74
N ILE A 232 14.29 34.35 2.71
CA ILE A 232 15.21 33.32 3.20
C ILE A 232 15.35 33.41 4.72
N SER A 233 14.83 32.41 5.43
CA SER A 233 15.00 32.24 6.88
C SER A 233 16.39 31.69 7.22
N ASP A 234 16.76 31.72 8.51
CA ASP A 234 18.00 31.07 8.95
C ASP A 234 17.91 29.54 8.91
N LYS A 235 16.70 28.98 9.02
CA LYS A 235 16.45 27.53 8.91
C LYS A 235 16.61 27.03 7.48
N ASP A 236 16.24 27.86 6.51
CA ASP A 236 16.43 27.58 5.09
C ASP A 236 17.91 27.42 4.76
N LYS A 237 18.75 28.34 5.27
CA LYS A 237 20.21 28.29 5.13
C LYS A 237 20.80 27.06 5.82
N GLU A 238 20.26 26.68 6.96
CA GLU A 238 20.67 25.48 7.68
C GLU A 238 20.36 24.21 6.87
N LEU A 239 19.15 24.08 6.34
CA LEU A 239 18.76 22.99 5.46
C LEU A 239 19.61 22.94 4.18
N LEU A 240 19.88 24.09 3.57
CA LEU A 240 20.75 24.17 2.39
C LEU A 240 22.19 23.72 2.72
N THR A 241 22.72 24.17 3.85
CA THR A 241 24.06 23.77 4.31
C THR A 241 24.13 22.25 4.52
N LEU A 242 23.10 21.66 5.12
CA LEU A 242 22.96 20.22 5.28
C LEU A 242 22.97 19.52 3.91
N ALA A 243 22.15 19.97 2.97
CA ALA A 243 22.03 19.38 1.64
C ALA A 243 23.35 19.47 0.85
N GLU A 244 24.06 20.60 0.91
CA GLU A 244 25.35 20.79 0.25
C GLU A 244 26.46 19.94 0.87
N LYS A 245 26.43 19.73 2.19
CA LYS A 245 27.35 18.84 2.88
C LYS A 245 27.11 17.38 2.50
N ALA A 246 25.86 16.98 2.30
CA ALA A 246 25.51 15.61 1.91
C ALA A 246 26.09 15.22 0.54
N LEU A 247 26.25 16.17 -0.38
CA LEU A 247 26.88 15.93 -1.69
C LEU A 247 28.40 15.69 -1.63
N GLN A 248 29.03 15.90 -0.48
CA GLN A 248 30.47 15.73 -0.29
C GLN A 248 30.84 14.39 0.35
N GLN A 249 29.83 13.58 0.75
CA GLN A 249 30.00 12.27 1.37
C GLN A 249 30.10 11.17 0.31
#